data_AF-A0A7C5DEI9-F1
#
_entry.id   AF-A0A7C5DEI9-F1
#
_cell.length_a   1.000
_cell.length_b   1.000
_cell.length_c   1.000
_cell.angle_alpha   90.00
_cell.angle_beta   90.00
_cell.angle_gamma   90.00
#
_symmetry.space_group_name_H-M   'P 1'
#
loop_
_entity.id
_entity.type
_entity.pdbx_description
1 polymer ?
#
loop_
_entity_poly.entity_id
_entity_poly.type
_entity_poly.pdbx_seq_one_letter_code
_entity_poly.pdbx_strand_id
1 'polypeptide(L)'
;QEIEAGKARQQVIRDLLAAFAEEHGAMLFKDRKEFLLALRELDRRRSVKLTASELKAVLAALGERDETAEICRDRKGAQEPDADLRDTETVPLKESIEEYFKREVLPHVPDAWIDHSKTKVGYEIPLNRHFYRYEPPRELEAIEADIKELEGEIVELLREVTA
;
A
#
# COMPACT_ATOMS: atom_id res chain seq x y z
N GLN A 1 2.84 -33.65 8.27
CA GLN A 1 1.68 -33.64 9.19
C GLN A 1 1.09 -32.23 9.30
N GLU A 2 1.84 -31.20 9.71
CA GLU A 2 1.31 -29.84 9.87
C GLU A 2 0.83 -29.20 8.55
N ILE A 3 1.59 -29.33 7.46
CA ILE A 3 1.20 -28.83 6.13
C ILE A 3 -0.10 -29.49 5.64
N GLU A 4 -0.24 -30.78 5.87
CA GLU A 4 -1.39 -31.57 5.43
C GLU A 4 -2.64 -31.18 6.20
N ALA A 5 -2.54 -31.02 7.53
CA ALA A 5 -3.62 -30.49 8.36
C ALA A 5 -4.02 -29.07 7.93
N GLY A 6 -3.04 -28.22 7.60
CA GLY A 6 -3.28 -26.88 7.07
C GLY A 6 -4.05 -26.90 5.74
N LYS A 7 -3.65 -27.76 4.80
CA LYS A 7 -4.35 -27.95 3.52
C LYS A 7 -5.78 -28.47 3.71
N ALA A 8 -5.97 -29.43 4.61
CA ALA A 8 -7.30 -29.92 4.96
C ALA A 8 -8.19 -28.81 5.53
N ARG A 9 -7.66 -27.98 6.44
CA ARG A 9 -8.40 -26.83 6.99
C ARG A 9 -8.76 -25.82 5.91
N GLN A 10 -7.83 -25.50 5.00
CA GLN A 10 -8.12 -24.62 3.86
C GLN A 10 -9.22 -25.18 2.97
N GLN A 11 -9.24 -26.49 2.73
CA GLN A 11 -10.28 -27.12 1.91
C GLN A 11 -11.67 -26.95 2.55
N VAL A 12 -11.79 -27.17 3.86
CA VAL A 12 -13.04 -26.94 4.59
C VAL A 12 -13.55 -25.49 4.43
N ILE A 13 -12.63 -24.51 4.46
CA ILE A 13 -12.99 -23.10 4.25
C ILE A 13 -13.43 -22.86 2.81
N ARG A 14 -12.73 -23.43 1.82
CA ARG A 14 -13.13 -23.31 0.40
C ARG A 14 -14.51 -23.90 0.14
N ASP A 15 -14.80 -25.07 0.73
CA ASP A 15 -16.10 -25.73 0.57
C ASP A 15 -17.23 -24.91 1.22
N LEU A 16 -16.95 -24.24 2.35
CA LEU A 16 -17.86 -23.28 2.96
C LEU A 16 -18.12 -22.08 2.04
N LEU A 17 -17.06 -21.50 1.45
CA LEU A 17 -17.18 -20.35 0.55
C LEU A 17 -17.85 -20.69 -0.77
N ALA A 18 -17.63 -21.89 -1.31
CA ALA A 18 -18.33 -22.37 -2.51
C ALA A 18 -19.84 -22.45 -2.26
N ALA A 19 -20.25 -23.01 -1.12
CA ALA A 19 -21.66 -23.01 -0.73
C ALA A 19 -22.22 -21.63 -0.46
N PHE A 20 -21.41 -20.72 0.11
CA PHE A 20 -21.81 -19.33 0.26
C PHE A 20 -22.09 -18.69 -1.11
N ALA A 21 -21.26 -18.97 -2.11
CA ALA A 21 -21.48 -18.49 -3.47
C ALA A 21 -22.72 -19.11 -4.14
N GLU A 22 -23.10 -20.35 -3.82
CA GLU A 22 -24.37 -20.92 -4.28
C GLU A 22 -25.60 -20.18 -3.71
N GLU A 23 -25.55 -19.78 -2.43
CA GLU A 23 -26.66 -19.07 -1.77
C GLU A 23 -26.70 -17.56 -2.08
N HIS A 24 -25.52 -16.94 -2.25
CA HIS A 24 -25.39 -15.47 -2.30
C HIS A 24 -24.57 -14.94 -3.50
N GLY A 25 -24.15 -15.79 -4.45
CA GLY A 25 -23.21 -15.40 -5.51
C GLY A 25 -23.72 -14.32 -6.48
N ALA A 26 -25.04 -14.10 -6.55
CA ALA A 26 -25.64 -13.00 -7.31
C ALA A 26 -25.75 -11.69 -6.53
N MET A 27 -25.49 -11.70 -5.22
CA MET A 27 -25.63 -10.54 -4.34
C MET A 27 -24.28 -9.84 -4.14
N LEU A 28 -24.23 -8.55 -4.49
CA LEU A 28 -23.11 -7.69 -4.13
C LEU A 28 -23.35 -7.09 -2.74
N PHE A 29 -22.50 -7.45 -1.78
CA PHE A 29 -22.55 -6.88 -0.44
C PHE A 29 -21.78 -5.57 -0.39
N LYS A 30 -22.48 -4.45 -0.16
CA LYS A 30 -21.87 -3.13 0.08
C LYS A 30 -21.68 -2.80 1.55
N ASP A 31 -22.22 -3.62 2.46
CA ASP A 31 -21.95 -3.52 3.90
C ASP A 31 -21.22 -4.77 4.38
N ARG A 32 -20.00 -4.56 4.90
CA ARG A 32 -19.18 -5.61 5.51
C ARG A 32 -19.90 -6.33 6.65
N LYS A 33 -20.72 -5.62 7.42
CA LYS A 33 -21.50 -6.19 8.52
C LYS A 33 -22.54 -7.17 8.00
N GLU A 34 -23.27 -6.83 6.93
CA GLU A 34 -24.24 -7.72 6.30
C GLU A 34 -23.57 -8.97 5.74
N PHE A 35 -22.46 -8.82 5.02
CA PHE A 35 -21.65 -9.94 4.53
C PHE A 35 -21.24 -10.87 5.67
N LEU A 36 -20.71 -10.31 6.77
CA LEU A 36 -20.27 -11.10 7.92
C LEU A 36 -21.42 -11.80 8.64
N LEU A 37 -22.61 -11.21 8.68
CA LEU A 37 -23.80 -11.84 9.25
C LEU A 37 -24.22 -13.05 8.41
N ALA A 38 -24.29 -12.89 7.08
CA ALA A 38 -24.61 -13.98 6.16
C ALA A 38 -23.57 -15.11 6.24
N LEU A 39 -22.28 -14.78 6.21
CA LEU A 39 -21.20 -15.76 6.29
C LEU A 39 -21.23 -16.51 7.63
N ARG A 40 -21.45 -15.82 8.75
CA ARG A 40 -21.53 -16.44 10.08
C ARG A 40 -22.75 -17.35 10.22
N GLU A 41 -23.86 -17.03 9.58
CA GLU A 41 -25.02 -17.90 9.58
C GLU A 41 -24.70 -19.24 8.90
N LEU A 42 -24.04 -19.20 7.73
CA LEU A 42 -23.61 -20.43 7.06
C LEU A 42 -22.51 -21.18 7.84
N ASP A 43 -21.54 -20.47 8.40
CA ASP A 43 -20.48 -21.04 9.26
C ASP A 43 -21.07 -21.80 10.45
N ARG A 44 -22.11 -21.26 11.10
CA ARG A 44 -22.85 -21.93 12.18
C ARG A 44 -23.61 -23.15 11.68
N ARG A 45 -24.37 -23.02 10.59
CA ARG A 45 -25.15 -24.13 9.99
C ARG A 45 -24.25 -25.31 9.64
N ARG A 46 -23.04 -25.05 9.15
CA ARG A 46 -22.05 -26.07 8.77
C ARG A 46 -21.05 -26.42 9.87
N SER A 47 -21.12 -25.78 11.03
CA SER A 47 -20.23 -25.98 12.19
C SER A 47 -18.73 -25.89 11.86
N VAL A 48 -18.35 -25.04 10.90
CA VAL A 48 -16.94 -24.88 10.46
C VAL A 48 -16.11 -24.11 11.49
N LYS A 49 -16.74 -23.18 12.23
CA LYS A 49 -16.17 -22.35 13.30
C LYS A 49 -14.94 -21.58 12.82
N LEU A 50 -15.16 -20.59 11.96
CA LEU A 50 -14.07 -19.73 11.49
C LEU A 50 -13.47 -18.92 12.65
N THR A 51 -12.15 -18.94 12.74
CA THR A 51 -11.38 -18.11 13.68
C THR A 51 -11.33 -16.65 13.20
N ALA A 52 -10.89 -15.74 14.07
CA ALA A 52 -10.75 -14.32 13.71
C ALA A 52 -9.72 -14.09 12.59
N SER A 53 -8.62 -14.85 12.57
CA SER A 53 -7.60 -14.78 11.51
C SER A 53 -8.14 -15.30 10.18
N GLU A 54 -8.91 -16.39 10.19
CA GLU A 54 -9.55 -16.92 8.99
C GLU A 54 -10.60 -15.96 8.42
N LEU A 55 -11.45 -15.38 9.28
CA LEU A 55 -12.41 -14.34 8.85
C LEU A 55 -11.71 -13.15 8.21
N LYS A 56 -10.59 -12.69 8.80
CA LYS A 56 -9.80 -11.60 8.23
C LYS A 56 -9.22 -11.99 6.87
N ALA A 57 -8.74 -13.22 6.71
CA ALA A 57 -8.22 -13.72 5.44
C ALA A 57 -9.31 -13.82 4.36
N VAL A 58 -10.52 -14.27 4.72
CA VAL A 58 -11.67 -14.29 3.80
C VAL A 58 -12.04 -12.89 3.35
N LEU A 59 -12.19 -11.94 4.28
CA LEU A 59 -12.48 -10.54 3.95
C LEU A 59 -11.41 -9.94 3.03
N ALA A 60 -10.13 -10.20 3.30
CA ALA A 60 -9.04 -9.70 2.48
C ALA A 60 -8.97 -10.35 1.08
N ALA A 61 -9.44 -11.59 0.93
CA ALA A 61 -9.40 -12.31 -0.34
C ALA A 61 -10.62 -12.03 -1.22
N LEU A 62 -11.79 -11.76 -0.63
CA LEU A 62 -13.06 -11.59 -1.35
C LEU A 62 -13.54 -10.13 -1.40
N GLY A 63 -13.02 -9.27 -0.53
CA GLY A 63 -13.39 -7.86 -0.48
C GLY A 63 -12.52 -7.02 -1.42
N GLU A 64 -13.12 -5.98 -1.97
CA GLU A 64 -12.44 -4.90 -2.68
C GLU A 64 -12.82 -3.54 -2.08
N ARG A 65 -12.05 -2.52 -2.43
CA ARG A 65 -12.35 -1.14 -2.03
C ARG A 65 -13.37 -0.56 -2.99
N ASP A 66 -14.47 -0.04 -2.43
CA ASP A 66 -15.54 0.62 -3.17
C ASP A 66 -15.94 1.89 -2.42
N GLU A 67 -15.78 3.05 -3.06
CA GLU A 67 -16.11 4.37 -2.49
C GLU A 67 -17.62 4.53 -2.22
N THR A 68 -18.46 3.70 -2.86
CA THR A 68 -19.92 3.70 -2.69
C THR A 68 -20.41 2.69 -1.66
N ALA A 69 -19.51 1.92 -1.04
CA ALA A 69 -19.83 0.98 0.01
C ALA A 69 -20.06 1.69 1.36
N GLU A 70 -20.73 0.99 2.28
CA GLU A 70 -20.93 1.48 3.64
C GLU A 70 -19.59 1.55 4.39
N ILE A 71 -19.44 2.59 5.21
CA ILE A 71 -18.19 2.83 5.95
C ILE A 71 -17.94 1.67 6.92
N CYS A 72 -16.79 1.04 6.76
CA CYS A 72 -16.31 0.02 7.67
C CYS A 72 -16.05 0.61 9.06
N ARG A 73 -16.69 0.04 10.09
CA ARG A 73 -16.54 0.48 11.48
C ARG A 73 -15.97 -0.62 12.36
N ASP A 74 -15.20 -0.19 13.36
CA ASP A 74 -14.66 -1.07 14.38
C ASP A 74 -15.74 -1.47 15.41
N ARG A 75 -15.36 -2.27 16.42
CA ARG A 75 -16.28 -2.71 17.48
C ARG A 75 -16.81 -1.56 18.35
N LYS A 76 -16.17 -0.40 18.35
CA LYS A 76 -16.57 0.80 19.08
C LYS A 76 -17.43 1.74 18.23
N GLY A 77 -17.66 1.41 16.96
CA GLY A 77 -18.42 2.22 16.01
C GLY A 77 -17.60 3.32 15.34
N ALA A 78 -16.30 3.40 15.63
CA ALA A 78 -15.39 4.34 14.97
C ALA A 78 -15.11 3.86 13.53
N GLN A 79 -14.97 4.81 12.61
CA GLN A 79 -14.59 4.53 11.23
C GLN A 79 -13.19 3.90 11.21
N GLU A 80 -13.01 2.85 10.42
CA GLU A 80 -11.71 2.21 10.27
C GLU A 80 -10.86 2.99 9.24
N PRO A 81 -9.58 3.24 9.53
CA PRO A 81 -8.68 3.86 8.55
C PRO A 81 -8.37 2.90 7.41
N ASP A 82 -8.42 3.39 6.18
CA ASP A 82 -7.77 2.71 5.07
C ASP A 82 -6.25 2.87 5.20
N ALA A 83 -5.53 1.76 5.27
CA ALA A 83 -4.07 1.79 5.41
C ALA A 83 -3.37 2.26 4.12
N ASP A 84 -4.00 2.08 2.96
CA ASP A 84 -3.40 2.39 1.66
C ASP A 84 -3.56 3.87 1.30
N LEU A 85 -4.50 4.57 1.96
CA LEU A 85 -4.74 6.02 1.79
C LEU A 85 -4.09 6.86 2.91
N ARG A 86 -3.20 6.26 3.71
CA ARG A 86 -2.50 6.99 4.76
C ARG A 86 -1.50 7.95 4.15
N ASP A 87 -1.61 9.21 4.52
CA ASP A 87 -0.65 10.24 4.13
C ASP A 87 -0.09 11.00 5.35
N THR A 88 0.95 11.80 5.13
CA THR A 88 1.59 12.64 6.15
C THR A 88 1.87 14.02 5.59
N GLU A 89 1.32 15.03 6.26
CA GLU A 89 1.57 16.43 5.94
C GLU A 89 2.72 17.01 6.75
N THR A 90 3.57 17.81 6.09
CA THR A 90 4.61 18.59 6.76
C THR A 90 4.09 19.99 7.06
N VAL A 91 3.64 20.20 8.30
CA VAL A 91 3.11 21.48 8.75
C VAL A 91 4.22 22.36 9.32
N PRO A 92 4.33 23.65 8.94
CA PRO A 92 5.27 24.58 9.55
C PRO A 92 5.11 24.64 11.07
N LEU A 93 6.23 24.60 11.80
CA LEU A 93 6.22 24.52 13.28
C LEU A 93 5.46 25.66 13.98
N LYS A 94 5.35 26.83 13.33
CA LYS A 94 4.66 28.02 13.88
C LYS A 94 3.16 28.08 13.54
N GLU A 95 2.66 27.13 12.78
CA GLU A 95 1.27 27.08 12.32
C GLU A 95 0.48 26.03 13.12
N SER A 96 -0.83 26.27 13.30
CA SER A 96 -1.72 25.26 13.89
C SER A 96 -1.95 24.12 12.88
N ILE A 97 -1.78 22.88 13.35
CA ILE A 97 -2.06 21.68 12.55
C ILE A 97 -3.52 21.66 12.11
N GLU A 98 -4.44 22.07 12.98
CA GLU A 98 -5.88 22.07 12.72
C GLU A 98 -6.28 23.11 11.67
N GLU A 99 -5.68 24.29 11.70
CA GLU A 99 -5.91 25.34 10.69
C GLU A 99 -5.35 24.93 9.33
N TYR A 100 -4.13 24.37 9.31
CA TYR A 100 -3.52 23.82 8.10
C TYR A 100 -4.39 22.69 7.52
N PHE A 101 -4.82 21.73 8.34
CA PHE A 101 -5.63 20.59 7.92
C PHE A 101 -6.97 21.03 7.32
N LYS A 102 -7.62 22.04 7.90
CA LYS A 102 -8.87 22.59 7.35
C LYS A 102 -8.68 23.32 6.02
N ARG A 103 -7.53 23.96 5.81
CA ARG A 103 -7.25 24.76 4.62
C ARG A 103 -6.72 23.91 3.46
N GLU A 104 -5.82 22.98 3.75
CA GLU A 104 -5.06 22.26 2.73
C GLU A 104 -5.53 20.80 2.54
N VAL A 105 -6.14 20.15 3.55
CA VAL A 105 -6.49 18.71 3.45
C VAL A 105 -7.99 18.51 3.22
N LEU A 106 -8.85 19.03 4.11
CA LEU A 106 -10.30 18.79 4.05
C LEU A 106 -10.99 19.19 2.72
N PRO A 107 -10.55 20.24 1.99
CA PRO A 107 -11.14 20.56 0.69
C PRO A 107 -10.89 19.49 -0.39
N HIS A 108 -9.85 18.67 -0.23
CA HIS A 108 -9.46 17.63 -1.17
C HIS A 108 -9.86 16.23 -0.70
N VAL A 109 -9.82 15.99 0.62
CA VAL A 109 -10.14 14.70 1.24
C VAL A 109 -11.11 14.93 2.41
N PRO A 110 -12.42 15.05 2.15
CA PRO A 110 -13.41 15.46 3.16
C PRO A 110 -13.60 14.46 4.31
N ASP A 111 -13.28 13.19 4.07
CA ASP A 111 -13.38 12.08 5.02
C ASP A 111 -12.08 11.84 5.80
N ALA A 112 -11.03 12.65 5.58
CA ALA A 112 -9.79 12.54 6.33
C ALA A 112 -9.94 12.94 7.81
N TRP A 113 -9.14 12.33 8.67
CA TRP A 113 -8.97 12.73 10.06
C TRP A 113 -7.52 12.61 10.52
N ILE A 114 -7.16 13.37 11.55
CA ILE A 114 -5.81 13.40 12.09
C ILE A 114 -5.63 12.29 13.14
N ASP A 115 -4.62 11.45 12.95
CA ASP A 115 -4.14 10.51 13.98
C ASP A 115 -3.06 11.19 14.83
N HIS A 116 -3.49 11.91 15.88
CA HIS A 116 -2.60 12.66 16.77
C HIS A 116 -1.56 11.78 17.50
N SER A 117 -1.78 10.46 17.58
CA SER A 117 -0.81 9.54 18.20
C SER A 117 0.48 9.39 17.37
N LYS A 118 0.42 9.78 16.09
CA LYS A 118 1.54 9.70 15.14
C LYS A 118 2.16 11.04 14.81
N THR A 119 1.66 12.13 15.38
CA THR A 119 2.25 13.46 15.18
C THR A 119 3.65 13.52 15.77
N LYS A 120 4.60 13.99 14.98
CA LYS A 120 6.01 14.14 15.38
C LYS A 120 6.46 15.56 15.10
N VAL A 121 7.18 16.15 16.05
CA VAL A 121 7.88 17.42 15.86
C VAL A 121 9.30 17.10 15.42
N GLY A 122 9.68 17.62 14.25
CA GLY A 122 11.01 17.41 13.66
C GLY A 122 11.52 18.68 12.99
N TYR A 123 12.80 18.65 12.64
CA TYR A 123 13.45 19.69 11.84
C TYR A 123 13.97 19.04 10.57
N GLU A 124 13.72 19.68 9.43
CA GLU A 124 14.29 19.28 8.16
C GLU A 124 15.38 20.28 7.77
N ILE A 125 16.54 19.75 7.35
CA ILE A 125 17.57 20.54 6.68
C ILE A 125 17.50 20.13 5.21
N PRO A 126 16.91 20.95 4.31
CA PRO A 126 16.82 20.60 2.90
C PRO A 126 18.21 20.74 2.27
N LEU A 127 19.00 19.67 2.37
CA LEU A 127 20.40 19.63 1.95
C LEU A 127 20.54 20.04 0.48
N ASN A 128 19.70 19.50 -0.40
CA ASN A 128 19.74 19.85 -1.82
C ASN A 128 19.43 21.33 -2.05
N ARG A 129 18.50 21.93 -1.28
CA ARG A 129 18.17 23.35 -1.45
C ARG A 129 19.32 24.28 -1.05
N HIS A 130 20.09 23.91 -0.03
CA HIS A 130 21.10 24.79 0.57
C HIS A 130 22.54 24.46 0.17
N PHE A 131 22.82 23.20 -0.17
CA PHE A 131 24.18 22.70 -0.39
C PHE A 131 24.39 22.13 -1.79
N TYR A 132 23.33 21.93 -2.59
CA TYR A 132 23.51 21.55 -3.99
C TYR A 132 24.17 22.70 -4.74
N ARG A 133 25.33 22.41 -5.29
CA ARG A 133 25.96 23.22 -6.33
C ARG A 133 25.82 22.43 -7.62
N TYR A 134 25.20 23.04 -8.61
CA TYR A 134 25.15 22.46 -9.95
C TYR A 134 26.59 22.35 -10.48
N GLU A 135 27.04 21.13 -10.70
CA GLU A 135 28.27 20.85 -11.43
C GLU A 135 27.88 20.54 -12.87
N PRO A 136 28.22 21.43 -13.83
CA PRO A 136 27.96 21.13 -15.23
C PRO A 136 28.74 19.87 -15.63
N PRO A 137 28.19 19.04 -16.54
CA PRO A 137 28.95 17.97 -17.16
C PRO A 137 30.23 18.51 -17.81
N ARG A 138 31.25 17.65 -17.96
CA ARG A 138 32.45 17.99 -18.73
C ARG A 138 32.09 18.37 -20.17
N GLU A 139 32.85 19.29 -20.75
CA GLU A 139 32.65 19.79 -22.12
C GLU A 139 32.73 18.66 -23.16
N LEU A 140 31.96 18.79 -24.23
CA LEU A 140 31.85 17.77 -25.26
C LEU A 140 33.20 17.50 -25.95
N GLU A 141 33.99 18.55 -26.18
CA GLU A 141 35.31 18.45 -26.80
C GLU A 141 36.28 17.59 -25.98
N ALA A 142 36.16 17.63 -24.64
CA ALA A 142 36.94 16.77 -23.76
C ALA A 142 36.48 15.31 -23.86
N ILE A 143 35.17 15.08 -24.00
CA ILE A 143 34.62 13.73 -24.24
C ILE A 143 35.14 13.19 -25.58
N GLU A 144 35.13 13.99 -26.64
CA GLU A 144 35.60 13.59 -27.97
C GLU A 144 37.10 13.30 -27.99
N ALA A 145 37.91 14.08 -27.26
CA ALA A 145 39.34 13.86 -27.13
C ALA A 145 39.64 12.50 -26.48
N ASP A 146 39.01 12.23 -25.33
CA ASP A 146 39.16 10.95 -24.62
C ASP A 146 38.72 9.76 -25.48
N ILE A 147 37.62 9.90 -26.25
CA ILE A 147 37.16 8.84 -27.16
C ILE A 147 38.22 8.53 -28.22
N LYS A 148 38.79 9.56 -28.87
CA LYS A 148 39.82 9.38 -29.90
C LYS A 148 41.11 8.77 -29.35
N GLU A 149 41.50 9.17 -28.14
CA GLU A 149 42.65 8.59 -27.44
C GLU A 149 42.43 7.09 -27.19
N LEU A 150 41.30 6.73 -26.58
CA LEU A 150 40.93 5.34 -26.33
C LEU A 150 40.82 4.52 -27.63
N GLU A 151 40.26 5.10 -28.70
CA GLU A 151 40.22 4.45 -30.01
C GLU A 151 41.63 4.15 -30.55
N GLY A 152 42.57 5.08 -30.37
CA GLY A 152 43.98 4.90 -30.73
C GLY A 152 44.64 3.78 -29.95
N GLU A 153 44.49 3.77 -28.62
CA GLU A 153 45.01 2.74 -27.73
C GLU A 153 44.47 1.34 -28.08
N ILE A 154 43.16 1.24 -28.36
CA ILE A 154 42.52 -0.02 -28.77
C ILE A 154 43.14 -0.54 -30.09
N VAL A 155 43.37 0.35 -31.06
CA VAL A 155 43.99 -0.03 -32.34
C VAL A 155 45.43 -0.52 -32.14
N GLU A 156 46.22 0.10 -31.26
CA GLU A 156 47.56 -0.37 -30.93
C GLU A 156 47.53 -1.75 -30.26
N LEU A 157 46.71 -1.94 -29.22
CA LEU A 157 46.55 -3.22 -28.54
C LEU A 157 46.12 -4.33 -29.51
N LEU A 158 45.19 -4.06 -30.42
CA LEU A 158 44.75 -5.02 -31.44
C LEU A 158 45.88 -5.38 -32.42
N ARG A 159 46.76 -4.44 -32.77
CA ARG A 159 47.94 -4.71 -33.61
C ARG A 159 48.95 -5.59 -32.90
N GLU A 160 49.19 -5.39 -31.61
CA GLU A 160 50.10 -6.24 -30.83
C GLU A 160 49.63 -7.69 -30.71
N VAL A 161 48.32 -7.94 -30.69
CA VAL A 161 47.74 -9.29 -30.56
C VAL A 161 47.59 -10.00 -31.91
N THR A 162 47.48 -9.25 -33.01
CA THR A 162 47.31 -9.81 -34.37
C THR A 162 48.61 -9.91 -35.18
N ALA A 163 49.73 -9.41 -34.64
CA ALA A 163 51.09 -9.63 -35.14
C ALA A 163 51.71 -10.91 -34.56
#